data_AF-A0A2R5FQL8-F1
#
_entry.id   AF-A0A2R5FQL8-F1
#
_cell.length_a   1.000
_cell.length_b   1.000
_cell.length_c   1.000
_cell.angle_alpha   90.00
_cell.angle_beta   90.00
_cell.angle_gamma   90.00
#
_symmetry.space_group_name_H-M   'P 1'
#
loop_
_entity.id
_entity.type
_entity.pdbx_description
1 polymer ?
#
loop_
_entity_poly.entity_id
_entity_poly.type
_entity_poly.pdbx_seq_one_letter_code
_entity_poly.pdbx_strand_id
1 'polypeptide(L)'
;MNPSSPLSTAVNRLSRRNFTQYSSIWICSTFIAGCSNSNQPSTSNSQLNKVTFGTNWIAQAEHGGFYQAIATGIYKDYGLDVTIKMGGPQVPSGTQLLMGGAVDFFMGYGIDAVNAIAQGIPKITVAAIFQKDPWCLIAHPNPAIKTLADLKGKPFEFVALSLF
;
A
#
# COMPACT_ATOMS: atom_id res chain seq x y z
N MET A 1 68.52 -7.46 7.11
CA MET A 1 67.30 -6.90 6.48
C MET A 1 66.71 -5.91 7.48
N ASN A 2 66.75 -4.63 7.11
CA ASN A 2 66.58 -3.46 7.96
C ASN A 2 65.07 -3.17 8.17
N PRO A 3 64.56 -2.93 9.40
CA PRO A 3 63.19 -2.47 9.60
C PRO A 3 63.05 -1.00 9.18
N SER A 4 62.13 -0.73 8.24
CA SER A 4 61.83 0.60 7.72
C SER A 4 61.20 1.51 8.77
N SER A 5 61.59 2.79 8.71
CA SER A 5 61.31 3.89 9.64
C SER A 5 59.82 4.29 9.75
N PRO A 6 59.40 4.92 10.87
CA PRO A 6 58.04 5.42 11.03
C PRO A 6 57.80 6.74 10.26
N LEU A 7 56.63 6.82 9.62
CA LEU A 7 56.14 8.01 8.90
C LEU A 7 55.80 9.15 9.88
N SER A 8 56.53 10.26 9.75
CA SER A 8 56.28 11.52 10.46
C SER A 8 54.93 12.12 10.03
N THR A 9 53.91 12.01 10.89
CA THR A 9 52.61 12.66 10.68
C THR A 9 52.69 14.08 11.24
N ALA A 10 52.91 15.05 10.36
CA ALA A 10 52.88 16.47 10.71
C ALA A 10 51.44 16.91 11.01
N VAL A 11 51.12 17.13 12.28
CA VAL A 11 49.88 17.77 12.72
C VAL A 11 49.96 19.26 12.41
N ASN A 12 49.36 19.68 11.30
CA ASN A 12 49.25 21.10 10.95
C ASN A 12 48.25 21.79 11.89
N ARG A 13 48.75 22.52 12.89
CA ARG A 13 47.94 23.38 13.76
C ARG A 13 47.47 24.59 12.95
N LEU A 14 46.21 24.59 12.55
CA LEU A 14 45.57 25.75 11.92
C LEU A 14 45.58 26.94 12.89
N SER A 15 46.32 27.99 12.54
CA SER A 15 46.46 29.22 13.31
C SER A 15 45.27 30.16 13.08
N ARG A 16 44.68 30.67 14.17
CA ARG A 16 43.52 31.59 14.19
C ARG A 16 43.69 32.86 13.35
N ARG A 17 44.92 33.23 12.97
CA ARG A 17 45.21 34.43 12.16
C ARG A 17 44.94 34.28 10.66
N ASN A 18 44.78 33.05 10.15
CA ASN A 18 44.48 32.82 8.73
C ASN A 18 42.97 32.76 8.43
N PHE A 19 42.11 32.79 9.46
CA PHE A 19 40.66 32.70 9.30
C PHE A 19 40.02 34.06 8.96
N THR A 20 40.68 35.17 9.31
CA THR A 20 40.17 36.53 9.07
C THR A 20 40.57 37.12 7.71
N GLN A 21 41.45 36.47 6.93
CA GLN A 21 41.81 36.92 5.57
C GLN A 21 40.91 36.35 4.47
N TYR A 22 40.23 35.22 4.70
CA TYR A 22 39.38 34.60 3.67
C TYR A 22 37.90 35.05 3.71
N SER A 23 37.48 35.82 4.73
CA SER A 23 36.09 36.30 4.84
C SER A 23 35.77 37.47 3.90
N SER A 24 36.77 38.15 3.34
CA SER A 24 36.60 39.38 2.56
C SER A 24 36.44 39.19 1.04
N ILE A 25 36.40 37.95 0.53
CA ILE A 25 36.29 37.68 -0.92
C ILE A 25 34.87 37.24 -1.36
N TRP A 26 33.95 36.94 -0.44
CA TRP A 26 32.62 36.43 -0.83
C TRP A 26 31.48 37.47 -0.95
N ILE A 27 31.74 38.75 -0.66
CA ILE A 27 30.69 39.80 -0.71
C ILE A 27 30.56 40.45 -2.10
N CYS A 28 31.42 40.11 -3.08
CA CYS A 28 31.48 40.82 -4.37
C CYS A 28 30.85 40.09 -5.58
N SER A 29 30.13 38.97 -5.41
CA SER A 29 29.55 38.22 -6.55
C SER A 29 28.05 38.44 -6.80
N THR A 30 27.40 39.42 -6.17
CA THR A 30 25.96 39.69 -6.34
C THR A 30 25.68 40.80 -7.37
N PHE A 31 26.19 40.73 -8.61
CA PHE A 31 25.79 41.73 -9.62
C PHE A 31 25.62 41.32 -11.09
N ILE A 32 25.76 40.06 -11.50
CA ILE A 32 25.28 39.61 -12.83
C ILE A 32 24.69 38.19 -12.71
N ALA A 33 23.36 38.11 -12.62
CA ALA A 33 22.59 36.93 -13.01
C ALA A 33 21.43 37.42 -13.87
N GLY A 34 21.75 37.68 -15.14
CA GLY A 34 20.78 37.99 -16.18
C GLY A 34 19.85 36.81 -16.43
N CYS A 35 18.59 37.13 -16.73
CA CYS A 35 17.47 36.25 -17.05
C CYS A 35 17.85 34.95 -17.76
N SER A 36 17.89 33.85 -17.00
CA SER A 36 17.60 32.53 -17.54
C SER A 36 16.19 32.19 -17.12
N ASN A 37 15.21 32.53 -17.96
CA ASN A 37 13.86 32.01 -17.84
C ASN A 37 13.89 30.55 -18.30
N SER A 38 14.53 29.69 -17.52
CA SER A 38 14.36 28.24 -17.61
C SER A 38 12.98 27.92 -17.05
N ASN A 39 11.94 28.22 -17.84
CA ASN A 39 10.72 27.44 -17.87
C ASN A 39 11.12 26.05 -18.41
N GLN A 40 11.91 25.32 -17.63
CA GLN A 40 11.95 23.87 -17.78
C GLN A 40 10.59 23.42 -17.27
N PRO A 41 9.73 22.83 -18.12
CA PRO A 41 8.69 22.00 -17.57
C PRO A 41 9.44 20.93 -16.80
N SER A 42 9.41 21.01 -15.47
CA SER A 42 9.51 19.85 -14.64
C SER A 42 8.30 18.99 -14.98
N THR A 43 8.38 18.28 -16.11
CA THR A 43 7.83 16.93 -16.18
C THR A 43 8.54 16.16 -15.09
N SER A 44 8.06 16.35 -13.86
CA SER A 44 7.87 15.24 -12.94
C SER A 44 7.12 14.23 -13.78
N ASN A 45 7.88 13.35 -14.42
CA ASN A 45 7.38 12.09 -14.88
C ASN A 45 7.07 11.35 -13.58
N SER A 46 5.97 11.77 -12.92
CA SER A 46 5.43 11.14 -11.74
C SER A 46 4.90 9.82 -12.26
N GLN A 47 5.82 8.86 -12.41
CA GLN A 47 5.50 7.52 -12.78
C GLN A 47 4.61 7.02 -11.66
N LEU A 48 3.31 6.94 -11.94
CA LEU A 48 2.34 6.44 -11.00
C LEU A 48 2.74 5.04 -10.57
N ASN A 49 2.66 4.76 -9.28
CA ASN A 49 2.94 3.44 -8.76
C ASN A 49 1.77 2.52 -9.14
N LYS A 50 2.06 1.51 -9.95
CA LYS A 50 1.07 0.53 -10.36
C LYS A 50 0.70 -0.35 -9.18
N VAL A 51 -0.61 -0.49 -8.95
CA VAL A 51 -1.15 -1.32 -7.88
C VAL A 51 -2.33 -2.11 -8.44
N THR A 52 -2.34 -3.42 -8.21
CA THR A 52 -3.46 -4.30 -8.54
C THR A 52 -4.20 -4.67 -7.26
N PHE A 53 -5.46 -4.25 -7.17
CA PHE A 53 -6.34 -4.59 -6.05
C PHE A 53 -7.35 -5.67 -6.46
N GLY A 54 -7.37 -6.79 -5.76
CA GLY A 54 -8.36 -7.86 -5.96
C GLY A 54 -9.55 -7.75 -5.01
N THR A 55 -10.77 -7.77 -5.54
CA THR A 55 -11.98 -7.90 -4.71
C THR A 55 -12.23 -9.37 -4.35
N ASN A 56 -12.87 -9.60 -3.20
CA ASN A 56 -13.19 -10.94 -2.71
C ASN A 56 -14.26 -11.66 -3.54
N TRP A 57 -15.10 -10.89 -4.23
CA TRP A 57 -16.22 -11.38 -5.00
C TRP A 57 -16.40 -10.56 -6.28
N ILE A 58 -17.46 -10.85 -7.04
CA ILE A 58 -17.90 -9.99 -8.12
C ILE A 58 -18.24 -8.60 -7.57
N ALA A 59 -18.21 -7.56 -8.43
CA ALA A 59 -18.46 -6.19 -8.00
C ALA A 59 -19.84 -6.06 -7.32
N GLN A 60 -19.82 -5.62 -6.06
CA GLN A 60 -21.00 -5.41 -5.22
C GLN A 60 -21.00 -4.00 -4.63
N ALA A 61 -22.12 -3.59 -4.03
CA ALA A 61 -22.31 -2.25 -3.49
C ALA A 61 -21.21 -1.89 -2.46
N GLU A 62 -20.78 -2.83 -1.62
CA GLU A 62 -19.70 -2.60 -0.66
C GLU A 62 -18.34 -2.26 -1.29
N HIS A 63 -18.12 -2.64 -2.55
CA HIS A 63 -16.88 -2.31 -3.26
C HIS A 63 -16.91 -0.90 -3.85
N GLY A 64 -18.05 -0.21 -3.78
CA GLY A 64 -18.29 1.07 -4.44
C GLY A 64 -17.23 2.13 -4.15
N GLY A 65 -16.71 2.19 -2.91
CA GLY A 65 -15.65 3.14 -2.54
C GLY A 65 -14.36 2.97 -3.35
N PHE A 66 -13.96 1.73 -3.65
CA PHE A 66 -12.76 1.44 -4.45
C PHE A 66 -12.94 1.86 -5.91
N TYR A 67 -14.12 1.56 -6.48
CA TYR A 67 -14.44 1.97 -7.84
C TYR A 67 -14.63 3.48 -7.96
N GLN A 68 -15.23 4.13 -6.96
CA GLN A 68 -15.37 5.58 -6.90
C GLN A 68 -14.00 6.26 -6.86
N ALA A 69 -13.03 5.73 -6.12
CA ALA A 69 -11.67 6.29 -6.07
C ALA A 69 -10.94 6.22 -7.43
N ILE A 70 -11.25 5.23 -8.27
CA ILE A 70 -10.82 5.23 -9.68
C ILE A 70 -11.56 6.30 -10.48
N ALA A 71 -12.90 6.31 -10.41
CA ALA A 71 -13.73 7.19 -11.22
C ALA A 71 -13.49 8.69 -10.95
N THR A 72 -13.24 9.02 -9.69
CA THR A 72 -12.98 10.40 -9.23
C THR A 72 -11.51 10.79 -9.30
N GLY A 73 -10.61 9.85 -9.62
CA GLY A 73 -9.18 10.13 -9.75
C GLY A 73 -8.39 10.19 -8.43
N ILE A 74 -9.03 9.92 -7.28
CA ILE A 74 -8.39 9.94 -5.96
C ILE A 74 -7.07 9.16 -5.95
N TYR A 75 -7.02 7.96 -6.55
CA TYR A 75 -5.77 7.20 -6.59
C TYR A 75 -4.65 7.93 -7.33
N LYS A 76 -4.96 8.60 -8.45
CA LYS A 76 -3.99 9.35 -9.24
C LYS A 76 -3.48 10.58 -8.47
N ASP A 77 -4.34 11.24 -7.71
CA ASP A 77 -3.97 12.36 -6.85
C ASP A 77 -2.96 11.94 -5.77
N TYR A 78 -3.03 10.69 -5.33
CA TYR A 78 -2.05 10.07 -4.42
C TYR A 78 -0.89 9.34 -5.13
N GLY A 79 -0.73 9.53 -6.45
CA GLY A 79 0.39 8.96 -7.20
C GLY A 79 0.27 7.45 -7.48
N LEU A 80 -0.94 6.90 -7.46
CA LEU A 80 -1.23 5.48 -7.68
C LEU A 80 -1.98 5.25 -9.00
N ASP A 81 -1.54 4.25 -9.77
CA ASP A 81 -2.24 3.71 -10.94
C ASP A 81 -2.88 2.37 -10.54
N VAL A 82 -4.13 2.45 -10.06
CA VAL A 82 -4.83 1.29 -9.48
C VAL A 82 -5.66 0.57 -10.53
N THR A 83 -5.43 -0.73 -10.67
CA THR A 83 -6.29 -1.65 -11.41
C THR A 83 -7.07 -2.54 -10.45
N ILE A 84 -8.40 -2.54 -10.53
CA ILE A 84 -9.24 -3.45 -9.76
C ILE A 84 -9.52 -4.71 -10.57
N LYS A 85 -9.21 -5.87 -9.99
CA LYS A 85 -9.57 -7.19 -10.52
C LYS A 85 -10.72 -7.76 -9.71
N MET A 86 -11.80 -8.10 -10.40
CA MET A 86 -12.95 -8.73 -9.76
C MET A 86 -12.64 -10.17 -9.35
N GLY A 87 -13.15 -10.56 -8.18
CA GLY A 87 -13.21 -11.96 -7.75
C GLY A 87 -14.38 -12.71 -8.38
N GLY A 88 -14.73 -13.84 -7.78
CA GLY A 88 -15.87 -14.64 -8.20
C GLY A 88 -15.64 -16.14 -7.99
N PRO A 89 -16.66 -16.98 -8.28
CA PRO A 89 -16.62 -18.42 -7.98
C PRO A 89 -15.55 -19.19 -8.75
N GLN A 90 -15.11 -18.66 -9.91
CA GLN A 90 -14.09 -19.28 -10.76
C GLN A 90 -12.70 -18.67 -10.54
N VAL A 91 -12.59 -17.67 -9.66
CA VAL A 91 -11.31 -16.98 -9.39
C VAL A 91 -10.57 -17.72 -8.28
N PRO A 92 -9.25 -17.95 -8.42
CA PRO A 92 -8.44 -18.54 -7.36
C PRO A 92 -8.57 -17.78 -6.04
N SER A 93 -8.26 -18.45 -4.92
CA SER A 93 -8.39 -17.79 -3.62
C SER A 93 -7.47 -16.57 -3.53
N GLY A 94 -7.88 -15.55 -2.78
CA GLY A 94 -7.09 -14.33 -2.63
C GLY A 94 -5.69 -14.56 -2.10
N THR A 95 -5.52 -15.53 -1.20
CA THR A 95 -4.21 -15.93 -0.70
C THR A 95 -3.33 -16.49 -1.83
N GLN A 96 -3.88 -17.30 -2.73
CA GLN A 96 -3.13 -17.79 -3.91
C GLN A 96 -2.76 -16.64 -4.86
N LEU A 97 -3.68 -15.70 -5.09
CA LEU A 97 -3.41 -14.53 -5.95
C LEU A 97 -2.32 -13.63 -5.38
N LEU A 98 -2.33 -13.38 -4.07
CA LEU A 98 -1.29 -12.61 -3.37
C LEU A 98 0.07 -13.32 -3.43
N MET A 99 0.11 -14.61 -3.09
CA MET A 99 1.38 -15.37 -3.09
C MET A 99 1.94 -15.58 -4.50
N GLY A 100 1.08 -15.63 -5.51
CA GLY A 100 1.46 -15.68 -6.92
C GLY A 100 1.83 -14.30 -7.52
N GLY A 101 1.71 -13.20 -6.78
CA GLY A 101 1.98 -11.84 -7.26
C GLY A 101 1.00 -11.35 -8.34
N ALA A 102 -0.16 -11.99 -8.48
CA ALA A 102 -1.18 -11.60 -9.45
C ALA A 102 -1.97 -10.35 -9.02
N VAL A 103 -1.96 -10.07 -7.71
CA VAL A 103 -2.52 -8.89 -7.06
C VAL A 103 -1.56 -8.43 -5.95
N ASP A 104 -1.48 -7.12 -5.71
CA ASP A 104 -0.65 -6.54 -4.65
C ASP A 104 -1.43 -6.44 -3.33
N PHE A 105 -2.73 -6.18 -3.44
CA PHE A 105 -3.66 -6.13 -2.33
C PHE A 105 -4.89 -6.96 -2.66
N PHE A 106 -5.46 -7.61 -1.65
CA PHE A 106 -6.67 -8.40 -1.79
C PHE A 106 -7.62 -8.11 -0.63
N MET A 107 -8.91 -7.99 -0.94
CA MET A 107 -9.94 -7.90 0.08
C MET A 107 -10.15 -9.27 0.74
N GLY A 108 -9.57 -9.48 1.92
CA GLY A 108 -9.72 -10.71 2.69
C GLY A 108 -10.90 -10.69 3.67
N TYR A 109 -11.10 -11.81 4.34
CA TYR A 109 -12.02 -11.95 5.48
C TYR A 109 -11.26 -12.06 6.79
N GLY A 110 -11.88 -11.70 7.92
CA GLY A 110 -11.24 -11.76 9.23
C GLY A 110 -10.74 -13.17 9.58
N ILE A 111 -11.57 -14.20 9.34
CA ILE A 111 -11.20 -15.59 9.62
C ILE A 111 -10.05 -16.09 8.73
N ASP A 112 -9.99 -15.64 7.48
CA ASP A 112 -8.90 -15.96 6.55
C ASP A 112 -7.56 -15.31 6.96
N ALA A 113 -7.60 -14.15 7.59
CA ALA A 113 -6.40 -13.53 8.19
C ALA A 113 -5.88 -14.36 9.39
N VAL A 114 -6.77 -14.81 10.28
CA VAL A 114 -6.40 -15.67 11.42
C VAL A 114 -5.83 -17.00 10.94
N ASN A 115 -6.47 -17.64 9.95
CA ASN A 115 -6.00 -18.90 9.38
C ASN A 115 -4.63 -18.77 8.72
N ALA A 116 -4.37 -17.66 8.01
CA ALA A 116 -3.08 -17.40 7.41
C ALA A 116 -1.95 -17.33 8.44
N ILE A 117 -2.20 -16.70 9.60
CA ILE A 117 -1.23 -16.66 10.71
C ILE A 117 -0.99 -18.07 11.25
N ALA A 118 -2.06 -18.84 11.49
CA ALA A 118 -1.94 -20.21 11.99
C ALA A 118 -1.14 -21.13 11.05
N GLN A 119 -1.21 -20.87 9.74
CA GLN A 119 -0.49 -21.61 8.70
C GLN A 119 0.88 -21.02 8.36
N GLY A 120 1.30 -19.93 9.00
CA GLY A 120 2.59 -19.28 8.72
C GLY A 120 2.68 -18.64 7.33
N ILE A 121 1.55 -18.29 6.71
CA ILE A 121 1.53 -17.64 5.40
C ILE A 121 1.99 -16.19 5.56
N PRO A 122 2.93 -15.69 4.72
CA PRO A 122 3.46 -14.32 4.83
C PRO A 122 2.48 -13.28 4.25
N LYS A 123 1.29 -13.19 4.83
CA LYS A 123 0.22 -12.24 4.50
C LYS A 123 -0.04 -11.33 5.70
N ILE A 124 -0.19 -10.03 5.46
CA ILE A 124 -0.45 -9.03 6.50
C ILE A 124 -1.77 -8.31 6.18
N THR A 125 -2.60 -8.10 7.21
CA THR A 125 -3.81 -7.27 7.11
C THR A 125 -3.45 -5.83 7.40
N VAL A 126 -3.66 -4.94 6.41
CA VAL A 126 -3.27 -3.51 6.52
C VAL A 126 -4.43 -2.59 6.91
N ALA A 127 -5.68 -3.01 6.68
CA ALA A 127 -6.86 -2.22 6.99
C ALA A 127 -8.08 -3.13 7.25
N ALA A 128 -8.99 -2.66 8.11
CA ALA A 128 -10.32 -3.22 8.28
C ALA A 128 -11.33 -2.23 7.66
N ILE A 129 -11.96 -2.63 6.56
CA ILE A 129 -12.95 -1.80 5.85
C ILE A 129 -14.34 -1.93 6.48
N PHE A 130 -14.61 -3.09 7.07
CA PHE A 130 -15.80 -3.36 7.86
C PHE A 130 -15.45 -3.47 9.34
N GLN A 131 -16.24 -2.80 10.19
CA GLN A 131 -16.01 -2.82 11.63
C GLN A 131 -16.62 -4.05 12.31
N LYS A 132 -17.55 -4.71 11.63
CA LYS A 132 -18.19 -5.96 12.03
C LYS A 132 -18.21 -6.89 10.84
N ASP A 133 -18.16 -8.19 11.11
CA ASP A 133 -18.24 -9.20 10.08
C ASP A 133 -19.65 -9.22 9.47
N PRO A 134 -19.83 -9.01 8.15
CA PRO A 134 -21.15 -8.93 7.52
C PRO A 134 -21.82 -10.31 7.33
N TRP A 135 -21.21 -11.39 7.83
CA TRP A 135 -21.78 -12.73 7.73
C TRP A 135 -23.02 -12.87 8.61
N CYS A 136 -24.11 -13.35 8.00
CA CYS A 136 -25.34 -13.63 8.70
C CYS A 136 -25.96 -14.94 8.20
N LEU A 137 -26.78 -15.55 9.07
CA LEU A 137 -27.60 -16.69 8.70
C LEU A 137 -28.96 -16.16 8.25
N ILE A 138 -29.29 -16.41 6.99
CA ILE A 138 -30.59 -16.05 6.41
C ILE A 138 -31.35 -17.35 6.15
N ALA A 139 -32.60 -17.40 6.58
CA ALA A 139 -33.51 -18.50 6.30
C ALA A 139 -34.81 -17.93 5.73
N HIS A 140 -35.43 -18.66 4.80
CA HIS A 140 -36.79 -18.34 4.38
C HIS A 140 -37.74 -18.40 5.59
N PRO A 141 -38.83 -17.60 5.58
CA PRO A 141 -39.85 -17.68 6.62
C PRO A 141 -40.33 -19.13 6.78
N ASN A 142 -40.00 -19.74 7.91
CA ASN A 142 -40.37 -21.10 8.22
C ASN A 142 -40.85 -21.17 9.67
N PRO A 143 -42.13 -21.52 9.92
CA PRO A 143 -42.66 -21.58 11.29
C PRO A 143 -41.96 -22.62 12.18
N ALA A 144 -41.24 -23.57 11.60
CA ALA A 144 -40.44 -24.57 12.31
C ALA A 144 -39.04 -24.08 12.73
N ILE A 145 -38.59 -22.90 12.27
CA ILE A 145 -37.28 -22.33 12.61
C ILE A 145 -37.51 -21.03 13.38
N LYS A 146 -37.34 -21.07 14.71
CA LYS A 146 -37.50 -19.89 15.59
C LYS A 146 -36.23 -19.58 16.37
N THR A 147 -35.37 -20.59 16.55
CA THR A 147 -34.13 -20.51 17.30
C THR A 147 -32.98 -21.08 16.48
N LEU A 148 -31.75 -20.73 16.84
CA LEU A 148 -30.56 -21.28 16.20
C LEU A 148 -30.49 -22.82 16.34
N ALA A 149 -31.02 -23.38 17.43
CA ALA A 149 -31.06 -24.82 17.67
C ALA A 149 -31.95 -25.57 16.66
N ASP A 150 -32.98 -24.92 16.13
CA ASP A 150 -33.91 -25.51 15.16
C ASP A 150 -33.26 -25.75 13.79
N LEU A 151 -32.10 -25.14 13.55
CA LEU A 151 -31.30 -25.37 12.34
C LEU A 151 -30.55 -26.70 12.38
N LYS A 152 -30.52 -27.40 13.52
CA LYS A 152 -29.81 -28.68 13.66
C LYS A 152 -30.37 -29.72 12.68
N GLY A 153 -29.50 -30.27 11.84
CA GLY A 153 -29.88 -31.29 10.84
C GLY A 153 -30.63 -30.74 9.62
N LYS A 154 -30.79 -29.41 9.49
CA LYS A 154 -31.26 -28.77 8.26
C LYS A 154 -30.08 -28.59 7.27
N PRO A 155 -30.35 -28.60 5.95
CA PRO A 155 -29.33 -28.26 4.97
C PRO A 155 -28.91 -26.79 5.13
N PHE A 156 -27.62 -26.53 4.95
CA PHE A 156 -27.05 -25.19 4.90
C PHE A 156 -26.42 -24.96 3.54
N GLU A 157 -26.61 -23.77 3.00
CA GLU A 157 -25.94 -23.31 1.79
C GLU A 157 -25.18 -22.02 2.11
N PHE A 158 -23.94 -21.95 1.63
CA PHE A 158 -23.13 -20.74 1.74
C PHE A 158 -23.35 -19.89 0.51
N VAL A 159 -24.00 -18.75 0.69
CA VAL A 159 -24.28 -17.79 -0.38
C VAL A 159 -23.59 -16.48 -0.05
N ALA A 160 -22.82 -15.97 -1.00
CA ALA A 160 -22.30 -14.61 -0.96
C ALA A 160 -23.39 -13.65 -1.45
N LEU A 161 -24.11 -13.03 -0.51
CA LEU A 161 -25.15 -12.05 -0.79
C LEU A 161 -24.68 -10.66 -0.35
N SER A 162 -24.86 -9.65 -1.20
CA SER A 162 -24.74 -8.26 -0.79
C SER A 162 -26.11 -7.77 -0.33
N LEU A 163 -26.20 -7.24 0.88
CA LEU A 163 -27.44 -6.77 1.50
C LEU A 163 -27.63 -5.25 1.38
N PHE A 164 -27.02 -4.61 0.37
CA PHE A 164 -27.06 -3.17 0.15
C PHE A 164 -27.41 -2.84 -1.31
#